data_AF-A0A9W8LC11-F1
#
_entry.id   AF-A0A9W8LC11-F1
#
_cell.length_a   1.000
_cell.length_b   1.000
_cell.length_c   1.000
_cell.angle_alpha   90.00
_cell.angle_beta   90.00
_cell.angle_gamma   90.00
#
_symmetry.space_group_name_H-M   'P 1'
#
loop_
_entity.id
_entity.type
_entity.pdbx_description
1 polymer ?
#
loop_
_entity_poly.entity_id
_entity_poly.type
_entity_poly.pdbx_seq_one_letter_code
_entity_poly.pdbx_strand_id
1 'polypeptide(L)'
;MAAENKFAGEDVAEDTGAAQGINPVAVEKLQSAAERKARKAMQKKGLEQVTGINSVTIIRKNAPMFSFSSPDVYRNATSDTWIVFGEPRIDNLGKMMRPRAQQSARASASAAQVPAPAAIDEPVDAAPASFIDDEAVAATTTSEDSVDESGLENKDIELVMAQANCTRAKAVAALKNSSNDLISAIMELTG
;
A
#
# COMPACT_ATOMS: atom_id res chain seq x y z
N MET A 1 -12.36 14.71 -66.93
CA MET A 1 -11.16 14.06 -66.36
C MET A 1 -10.11 15.14 -66.19
N ALA A 2 -9.78 15.45 -64.92
CA ALA A 2 -8.74 16.38 -64.44
C ALA A 2 -8.80 17.84 -64.93
N ALA A 3 -8.39 18.86 -64.19
CA ALA A 3 -8.23 19.14 -62.77
C ALA A 3 -7.86 20.64 -62.77
N GLU A 4 -8.61 21.50 -62.09
CA GLU A 4 -8.27 22.93 -62.03
C GLU A 4 -8.52 23.51 -60.63
N ASN A 5 -7.63 24.43 -60.29
CA ASN A 5 -7.60 25.41 -59.21
C ASN A 5 -7.18 24.97 -57.80
N LYS A 6 -5.99 25.38 -57.34
CA LYS A 6 -5.50 26.72 -56.90
C LYS A 6 -6.04 27.15 -55.52
N PHE A 7 -5.13 27.01 -54.56
CA PHE A 7 -4.87 27.87 -53.40
C PHE A 7 -5.94 28.92 -53.03
N ALA A 8 -6.60 28.69 -51.89
CA ALA A 8 -7.21 29.72 -51.07
C ALA A 8 -6.89 29.37 -49.61
N GLY A 9 -6.33 30.35 -48.88
CA GLY A 9 -6.23 30.30 -47.43
C GLY A 9 -7.60 30.61 -46.82
N GLU A 10 -7.79 30.24 -45.57
CA GLU A 10 -8.83 30.80 -44.70
C GLU A 10 -8.46 30.49 -43.24
N ASP A 11 -8.04 31.54 -42.55
CA ASP A 11 -8.46 31.98 -41.23
C ASP A 11 -8.27 31.12 -39.95
N VAL A 12 -7.39 31.67 -39.13
CA VAL A 12 -7.44 31.67 -37.67
C VAL A 12 -8.80 32.21 -37.22
N ALA A 13 -9.56 31.43 -36.45
CA ALA A 13 -10.71 31.93 -35.71
C ALA A 13 -10.61 31.47 -34.25
N GLU A 14 -10.34 32.46 -33.40
CA GLU A 14 -10.49 32.42 -31.95
C GLU A 14 -11.95 32.78 -31.59
N ASP A 15 -12.43 32.16 -30.51
CA ASP A 15 -13.50 32.55 -29.58
C ASP A 15 -14.83 33.15 -30.09
N THR A 16 -15.93 32.45 -29.85
CA THR A 16 -17.18 33.08 -29.36
C THR A 16 -17.93 32.11 -28.43
N GLY A 17 -18.20 32.57 -27.22
CA GLY A 17 -18.93 31.83 -26.18
C GLY A 17 -20.46 32.05 -26.15
N ALA A 18 -21.05 31.35 -25.17
CA ALA A 18 -22.42 31.41 -24.61
C ALA A 18 -23.53 30.69 -25.41
N ALA A 19 -24.47 29.91 -24.83
CA ALA A 19 -24.95 29.85 -23.45
C ALA A 19 -25.76 28.55 -23.14
N GLN A 20 -25.95 28.33 -21.83
CA GLN A 20 -27.04 27.61 -21.14
C GLN A 20 -26.89 26.11 -20.80
N GLY A 21 -26.72 25.87 -19.50
CA GLY A 21 -26.85 24.57 -18.82
C GLY A 21 -26.18 24.59 -17.45
N ILE A 22 -26.75 25.31 -16.48
CA ILE A 22 -26.23 25.39 -15.10
C ILE A 22 -26.48 24.04 -14.42
N ASN A 23 -25.47 23.18 -14.38
CA ASN A 23 -25.37 22.11 -13.39
C ASN A 23 -24.30 22.53 -12.36
N PRO A 24 -24.66 22.84 -11.10
CA PRO A 24 -23.68 23.22 -10.11
C PRO A 24 -22.98 21.96 -9.57
N VAL A 25 -21.69 22.09 -9.29
CA VAL A 25 -20.77 21.09 -8.71
C VAL A 25 -20.12 20.12 -9.72
N ALA A 26 -19.45 20.68 -10.72
CA ALA A 26 -18.19 20.11 -11.15
C ALA A 26 -17.11 21.13 -10.81
N VAL A 27 -16.38 20.92 -9.72
CA VAL A 27 -14.99 21.36 -9.71
C VAL A 27 -14.38 20.60 -10.88
N GLU A 28 -14.33 21.22 -12.06
CA GLU A 28 -13.64 20.66 -13.22
C GLU A 28 -12.19 20.51 -12.79
N LYS A 29 -11.90 19.32 -12.26
CA LYS A 29 -10.55 18.86 -11.99
C LYS A 29 -9.90 18.91 -13.35
N LEU A 30 -9.07 19.92 -13.58
CA LEU A 30 -8.43 20.17 -14.87
C LEU A 30 -7.74 18.88 -15.31
N GLN A 31 -8.41 18.13 -16.17
CA GLN A 31 -7.96 16.78 -16.54
C GLN A 31 -6.71 16.95 -17.38
N SER A 32 -5.66 16.21 -17.03
CA SER A 32 -4.45 16.17 -17.84
C SER A 32 -4.79 15.75 -19.27
N ALA A 33 -4.06 16.29 -20.25
CA ALA A 33 -4.20 15.89 -21.65
C ALA A 33 -4.03 14.37 -21.84
N ALA A 34 -3.15 13.76 -21.03
CA ALA A 34 -2.95 12.31 -21.00
C ALA A 34 -4.21 11.57 -20.53
N GLU A 35 -4.88 12.08 -19.49
CA GLU A 35 -6.11 11.49 -18.95
C GLU A 35 -7.26 11.59 -19.96
N ARG A 36 -7.42 12.76 -20.60
CA ARG A 36 -8.42 12.97 -21.65
C ARG A 36 -8.21 12.02 -22.84
N LYS A 37 -6.95 11.78 -23.22
CA LYS A 37 -6.59 10.82 -24.27
C LYS A 37 -6.90 9.38 -23.84
N ALA A 38 -6.61 9.03 -22.59
CA ALA A 38 -6.90 7.71 -22.05
C ALA A 38 -8.41 7.43 -22.04
N ARG A 39 -9.25 8.37 -21.57
CA ARG A 39 -10.73 8.22 -21.57
C ARG A 39 -11.29 7.97 -22.97
N LYS A 40 -10.85 8.75 -23.97
CA LYS A 40 -11.24 8.54 -25.38
C LYS A 40 -10.79 7.18 -25.89
N ALA A 41 -9.58 6.74 -25.50
CA ALA A 41 -9.08 5.42 -25.88
C ALA A 41 -9.91 4.29 -25.25
N MET A 42 -10.33 4.42 -23.98
CA MET A 42 -11.17 3.43 -23.31
C MET A 42 -12.54 3.30 -23.98
N GLN A 43 -13.20 4.42 -24.29
CA GLN A 43 -14.47 4.41 -25.03
C GLN A 43 -14.30 3.80 -26.43
N LYS A 44 -13.22 4.17 -27.15
CA LYS A 44 -12.92 3.61 -28.48
C LYS A 44 -12.67 2.09 -28.46
N LYS A 45 -12.20 1.56 -27.33
CA LYS A 45 -11.98 0.11 -27.12
C LYS A 45 -13.25 -0.62 -26.66
N GLY A 46 -14.39 0.06 -26.56
CA GLY A 46 -15.66 -0.53 -26.18
C GLY A 46 -15.86 -0.69 -24.67
N LEU A 47 -15.10 0.06 -23.85
CA LEU A 47 -15.39 0.14 -22.42
C LEU A 47 -16.48 1.19 -22.18
N GLU A 48 -17.43 0.83 -21.32
CA GLU A 48 -18.58 1.67 -20.99
C GLU A 48 -18.30 2.48 -19.74
N GLN A 49 -18.66 3.77 -19.76
CA GLN A 49 -18.55 4.63 -18.57
C GLN A 49 -19.69 4.32 -17.61
N VAL A 50 -19.36 4.05 -16.34
CA VAL A 50 -20.34 3.84 -15.28
C VAL A 50 -20.56 5.15 -14.54
N THR A 51 -21.76 5.70 -14.65
CA THR A 51 -22.16 6.93 -13.95
C THR A 51 -22.70 6.62 -12.56
N GLY A 52 -22.72 7.61 -11.68
CA GLY A 52 -23.29 7.49 -10.32
C GLY A 52 -22.37 6.85 -9.27
N ILE A 53 -21.08 6.66 -9.57
CA ILE A 53 -20.11 6.17 -8.58
C ILE A 53 -19.53 7.36 -7.80
N ASN A 54 -19.91 7.47 -6.53
CA ASN A 54 -19.43 8.54 -5.65
C ASN A 54 -18.05 8.25 -5.05
N SER A 55 -17.74 6.97 -4.82
CA SER A 55 -16.47 6.57 -4.22
C SER A 55 -16.09 5.15 -4.61
N VAL A 56 -14.79 4.94 -4.84
CA VAL A 56 -14.21 3.59 -5.01
C VAL A 56 -13.16 3.39 -3.93
N THR A 57 -13.13 2.22 -3.30
CA THR A 57 -12.07 1.84 -2.36
C THR A 57 -11.47 0.51 -2.76
N ILE A 58 -10.16 0.47 -2.94
CA ILE A 58 -9.40 -0.75 -3.24
C ILE A 58 -8.90 -1.31 -1.90
N ILE A 59 -9.45 -2.46 -1.52
CA ILE A 59 -9.07 -3.19 -0.31
C ILE A 59 -8.13 -4.33 -0.70
N ARG A 60 -6.94 -4.36 -0.10
CA ARG A 60 -5.97 -5.44 -0.24
C ARG A 60 -5.61 -6.00 1.13
N LYS A 61 -5.41 -7.32 1.22
CA LYS A 61 -5.00 -7.96 2.48
C LYS A 61 -3.61 -7.46 2.87
N ASN A 62 -3.45 -7.06 4.12
CA ASN A 62 -2.17 -6.59 4.68
C ASN A 62 -1.52 -5.41 3.92
N ALA A 63 -2.31 -4.62 3.17
CA ALA A 63 -1.84 -3.42 2.48
C ALA A 63 -2.71 -2.20 2.86
N PRO A 64 -2.22 -0.97 2.71
CA PRO A 64 -3.04 0.21 2.90
C PRO A 64 -4.19 0.24 1.88
N MET A 65 -5.34 0.80 2.25
CA MET A 65 -6.48 0.91 1.34
C MET A 65 -6.36 2.20 0.52
N PHE A 66 -6.77 2.14 -0.75
CA PHE A 66 -6.77 3.31 -1.64
C PHE A 66 -8.21 3.73 -1.90
N SER A 67 -8.60 4.92 -1.44
CA SER A 67 -9.92 5.49 -1.66
C SER A 67 -9.86 6.58 -2.74
N PHE A 68 -10.89 6.64 -3.58
CA PHE A 68 -11.04 7.65 -4.62
C PHE A 68 -12.35 8.38 -4.35
N SER A 69 -12.30 9.70 -4.19
CA SER A 69 -13.49 10.54 -4.07
C SER A 69 -13.91 11.02 -5.46
N SER A 70 -15.19 10.81 -5.80
CA SER A 70 -15.77 11.18 -7.10
C SER A 70 -14.94 10.70 -8.30
N PRO A 71 -14.64 9.39 -8.42
CA PRO A 71 -13.88 8.87 -9.55
C PRO A 71 -14.71 8.77 -10.83
N ASP A 72 -14.01 8.80 -11.96
CA ASP A 72 -14.56 8.41 -13.26
C ASP A 72 -14.25 6.94 -13.53
N VAL A 73 -15.28 6.11 -13.67
CA VAL A 73 -15.12 4.66 -13.76
C VAL A 73 -15.60 4.14 -15.11
N TYR A 74 -14.82 3.25 -15.70
CA TYR A 74 -15.18 2.51 -16.90
C TYR A 74 -15.18 1.01 -16.60
N ARG A 75 -16.12 0.27 -17.18
CA ARG A 75 -16.20 -1.19 -17.06
C ARG A 75 -16.13 -1.85 -18.42
N ASN A 76 -15.59 -3.05 -18.44
CA ASN A 76 -15.86 -3.98 -19.52
C ASN A 76 -17.26 -4.61 -19.28
N ALA A 77 -18.08 -4.76 -20.32
CA ALA A 77 -19.38 -5.41 -20.20
C ALA A 77 -19.26 -6.95 -20.10
N THR A 78 -18.18 -7.50 -20.64
CA THR A 78 -17.94 -8.95 -20.78
C THR A 78 -17.05 -9.50 -19.67
N SER A 79 -16.20 -8.67 -19.04
CA SER A 79 -15.28 -9.11 -17.98
C SER A 79 -15.35 -8.23 -16.73
N ASP A 80 -14.94 -8.78 -15.59
CA ASP A 80 -14.82 -8.06 -14.31
C ASP A 80 -13.58 -7.15 -14.27
N THR A 81 -13.43 -6.33 -15.30
CA THR A 81 -12.32 -5.38 -15.44
C THR A 81 -12.85 -3.97 -15.33
N TRP A 82 -12.33 -3.24 -14.35
CA TRP A 82 -12.72 -1.88 -14.02
C TRP A 82 -11.51 -0.95 -14.16
N ILE A 83 -11.73 0.21 -14.75
CA ILE A 83 -10.74 1.27 -14.85
C ILE A 83 -11.25 2.45 -14.05
N VAL A 84 -10.44 2.94 -13.12
CA VAL A 84 -10.79 4.03 -12.21
C VAL A 84 -9.84 5.18 -12.48
N PHE A 85 -10.37 6.29 -13.00
CA PHE A 85 -9.66 7.56 -13.13
C PHE A 85 -9.98 8.43 -11.93
N GLY A 86 -8.94 8.97 -11.30
CA GLY A 86 -9.07 9.80 -10.12
C GLY A 86 -7.77 9.87 -9.34
N GLU A 87 -7.77 10.69 -8.30
CA GLU A 87 -6.63 10.82 -7.41
C GLU A 87 -6.80 9.85 -6.23
N PRO A 88 -5.90 8.86 -6.09
CA PRO A 88 -5.97 7.94 -4.96
C PRO A 88 -5.59 8.65 -3.67
N ARG A 89 -6.37 8.41 -2.61
CA ARG A 89 -6.07 8.76 -1.23
C ARG A 89 -5.71 7.48 -0.48
N ILE A 90 -4.61 7.50 0.24
CA ILE A 90 -4.18 6.38 1.07
C ILE A 90 -4.92 6.50 2.41
N ASP A 91 -5.69 5.47 2.75
CA ASP A 91 -6.32 5.37 4.06
C ASP A 91 -5.69 4.20 4.85
N ASN A 92 -5.28 4.49 6.08
CA ASN A 92 -4.58 3.56 6.97
C ASN A 92 -5.44 3.14 8.17
N LEU A 93 -6.75 3.38 8.14
CA LEU A 93 -7.65 3.26 9.30
C LEU A 93 -7.67 1.84 9.90
N GLY A 94 -7.48 0.80 9.07
CA GLY A 94 -7.43 -0.60 9.53
C GLY A 94 -6.27 -0.92 10.48
N LYS A 95 -5.16 -0.17 10.43
CA LYS A 95 -4.02 -0.34 11.35
C LYS A 95 -4.21 0.42 12.67
N MET A 96 -4.94 1.53 12.65
CA MET A 96 -5.13 2.38 13.83
C MET A 96 -6.23 1.87 14.79
N MET A 97 -7.13 1.00 14.32
CA MET A 97 -8.24 0.47 15.13
C MET A 97 -7.93 -0.83 15.88
N ARG A 98 -6.87 -1.56 15.47
CA ARG A 98 -6.44 -2.83 16.10
C ARG A 98 -5.62 -2.77 17.40
N PRO A 99 -5.11 -1.62 17.94
CA PRO A 99 -4.46 -1.62 19.24
C PRO A 99 -5.40 -1.39 20.44
N ARG A 100 -6.65 -0.92 20.24
CA ARG A 100 -7.55 -0.61 21.38
C ARG A 100 -8.18 -1.84 22.04
N ALA A 101 -8.47 -2.89 21.27
CA ALA A 101 -9.08 -4.13 21.77
C ALA A 101 -8.12 -4.96 22.64
N GLN A 102 -6.81 -4.89 22.37
CA GLN A 102 -5.80 -5.59 23.16
C GLN A 102 -5.41 -4.81 24.43
N GLN A 103 -5.62 -3.49 24.44
CA GLN A 103 -5.33 -2.65 25.60
C GLN A 103 -6.44 -2.70 26.66
N SER A 104 -7.71 -2.84 26.26
CA SER A 104 -8.80 -3.05 27.23
C SER A 104 -8.75 -4.45 27.87
N ALA A 105 -8.32 -5.48 27.15
CA ALA A 105 -8.11 -6.82 27.72
C ALA A 105 -6.99 -6.86 28.77
N ARG A 106 -5.98 -5.99 28.66
CA ARG A 106 -4.91 -5.85 29.67
C ARG A 106 -5.32 -5.00 30.88
N ALA A 107 -6.25 -4.05 30.72
CA ALA A 107 -6.72 -3.19 31.82
C ALA A 107 -7.71 -3.91 32.75
N SER A 108 -8.45 -4.91 32.27
CA SER A 108 -9.37 -5.70 33.10
C SER A 108 -8.68 -6.79 33.93
N ALA A 109 -7.43 -7.14 33.59
CA ALA A 109 -6.65 -8.13 34.31
C ALA A 109 -5.87 -7.55 35.51
N SER A 110 -5.77 -6.22 35.64
CA SER A 110 -5.01 -5.56 36.72
C SER A 110 -5.87 -5.02 37.87
N ALA A 111 -7.19 -5.25 37.88
CA ALA A 111 -8.08 -4.76 38.94
C ALA A 111 -8.45 -5.81 40.01
N ALA A 112 -7.91 -7.03 39.94
CA ALA A 112 -8.27 -8.14 40.85
C ALA A 112 -7.20 -8.49 41.90
N GLN A 113 -6.22 -7.62 42.17
CA GLN A 113 -5.17 -7.91 43.17
C GLN A 113 -5.32 -7.05 44.43
N VAL A 114 -6.14 -7.54 45.36
CA VAL A 114 -6.12 -7.15 46.79
C VAL A 114 -5.06 -8.01 47.49
N PRO A 115 -4.15 -7.47 48.33
CA PRO A 115 -3.06 -8.25 48.91
C PRO A 115 -3.45 -8.85 50.27
N ALA A 116 -3.13 -10.13 50.49
CA ALA A 116 -2.98 -10.72 51.83
C ALA A 116 -2.10 -11.99 51.76
N PRO A 117 -1.04 -12.13 52.57
CA PRO A 117 -0.19 -13.32 52.59
C PRO A 117 -0.44 -14.18 53.84
N ALA A 118 -0.54 -15.51 53.69
CA ALA A 118 -0.08 -16.47 54.71
C ALA A 118 -0.23 -17.94 54.23
N ALA A 119 0.91 -18.64 54.31
CA ALA A 119 1.10 -20.05 54.71
C ALA A 119 0.55 -21.23 53.86
N ILE A 120 1.53 -21.97 53.29
CA ILE A 120 1.73 -23.46 53.24
C ILE A 120 0.76 -24.28 54.13
N ASP A 121 0.25 -25.47 53.76
CA ASP A 121 0.89 -26.68 53.21
C ASP A 121 -0.19 -27.67 52.69
N GLU A 122 0.23 -28.60 51.81
CA GLU A 122 -0.45 -29.66 51.01
C GLU A 122 -1.34 -30.71 51.77
N PRO A 123 -1.92 -31.82 51.20
CA PRO A 123 -1.71 -32.46 49.88
C PRO A 123 -2.92 -33.13 49.14
N VAL A 124 -2.62 -33.51 47.87
CA VAL A 124 -3.08 -34.65 47.03
C VAL A 124 -4.54 -34.80 46.58
N ASP A 125 -4.76 -34.78 45.24
CA ASP A 125 -5.09 -36.00 44.47
C ASP A 125 -4.98 -35.80 42.93
N ALA A 126 -4.56 -36.87 42.25
CA ALA A 126 -4.74 -37.21 40.83
C ALA A 126 -4.02 -36.43 39.69
N ALA A 127 -2.81 -36.91 39.42
CA ALA A 127 -2.04 -36.90 38.15
C ALA A 127 -2.78 -37.59 36.96
N PRO A 128 -2.20 -37.75 35.73
CA PRO A 128 -0.86 -37.34 35.24
C PRO A 128 -0.90 -36.56 33.89
N ALA A 129 -0.02 -35.59 33.59
CA ALA A 129 1.45 -35.67 33.38
C ALA A 129 1.79 -36.69 32.26
N SER A 130 2.68 -36.46 31.30
CA SER A 130 3.70 -35.45 31.04
C SER A 130 4.52 -36.01 29.86
N PHE A 131 5.16 -35.17 29.08
CA PHE A 131 6.42 -35.34 28.31
C PHE A 131 6.44 -34.14 27.34
N ILE A 132 7.37 -33.20 27.33
CA ILE A 132 8.77 -33.14 27.79
C ILE A 132 9.11 -31.66 28.08
N ASP A 133 9.99 -31.43 29.05
CA ASP A 133 11.10 -30.44 29.14
C ASP A 133 11.40 -29.64 27.85
N ASP A 134 12.05 -28.49 27.79
CA ASP A 134 12.69 -27.49 28.66
C ASP A 134 13.31 -26.51 27.62
N GLU A 135 13.86 -25.39 28.07
CA GLU A 135 14.71 -24.49 27.27
C GLU A 135 14.01 -23.36 26.50
N ALA A 136 13.72 -22.31 27.28
CA ALA A 136 14.38 -21.01 27.19
C ALA A 136 14.40 -20.19 25.89
N VAL A 137 14.50 -18.88 26.15
CA VAL A 137 14.82 -17.76 25.25
C VAL A 137 13.58 -17.09 24.65
N ALA A 138 12.93 -16.23 25.45
CA ALA A 138 13.20 -14.79 25.49
C ALA A 138 12.69 -14.09 24.22
N ALA A 139 11.58 -13.37 24.32
CA ALA A 139 11.66 -11.92 24.51
C ALA A 139 12.58 -11.25 23.48
N THR A 140 12.05 -10.90 22.31
CA THR A 140 12.44 -9.65 21.66
C THR A 140 11.36 -9.17 20.71
N THR A 141 10.47 -8.37 21.28
CA THR A 141 10.01 -7.16 20.61
C THR A 141 11.26 -6.33 20.29
N THR A 142 11.69 -6.30 19.04
CA THR A 142 12.66 -5.30 18.57
C THR A 142 12.11 -4.60 17.35
N SER A 143 11.98 -3.29 17.49
CA SER A 143 11.79 -2.28 16.45
C SER A 143 12.44 -2.64 15.12
N GLU A 144 11.64 -2.83 14.06
CA GLU A 144 12.10 -2.87 12.66
C GLU A 144 12.38 -1.47 12.09
N ASP A 145 13.06 -0.60 12.83
CA ASP A 145 13.49 0.72 12.34
C ASP A 145 14.81 1.20 12.97
N SER A 146 15.65 0.27 13.41
CA SER A 146 17.04 0.57 13.76
C SER A 146 17.94 -0.59 13.36
N VAL A 147 18.02 -0.83 12.05
CA VAL A 147 19.11 -1.64 11.52
C VAL A 147 20.36 -0.78 11.67
N ASP A 148 21.29 -1.21 12.53
CA ASP A 148 22.54 -0.49 12.75
C ASP A 148 23.37 -0.49 11.45
N GLU A 149 23.30 0.64 10.74
CA GLU A 149 24.02 0.92 9.49
C GLU A 149 25.40 1.53 9.75
N SER A 150 25.82 1.65 11.03
CA SER A 150 27.10 2.23 11.39
C SER A 150 28.25 1.45 10.73
N GLY A 151 28.99 2.13 9.85
CA GLY A 151 30.11 1.55 9.12
C GLY A 151 29.75 0.86 7.80
N LEU A 152 28.49 0.96 7.37
CA LEU A 152 28.03 0.53 6.04
C LEU A 152 27.70 1.74 5.17
N GLU A 153 27.98 1.62 3.88
CA GLU A 153 27.57 2.65 2.93
C GLU A 153 26.10 2.41 2.51
N ASN A 154 25.24 3.41 2.72
CA ASN A 154 23.83 3.33 2.33
C ASN A 154 23.63 2.97 0.86
N LYS A 155 24.59 3.39 0.01
CA LYS A 155 24.61 3.08 -1.42
C LYS A 155 24.83 1.59 -1.70
N ASP A 156 25.69 0.93 -0.93
CA ASP A 156 25.93 -0.51 -1.06
C ASP A 156 24.71 -1.29 -0.59
N ILE A 157 24.07 -0.88 0.51
CA ILE A 157 22.83 -1.50 1.00
C ILE A 157 21.74 -1.44 -0.08
N GLU A 158 21.56 -0.28 -0.73
CA GLU A 158 20.60 -0.11 -1.82
C GLU A 158 20.93 -0.97 -3.04
N LEU A 159 22.21 -1.07 -3.40
CA LEU A 159 22.64 -1.84 -4.56
C LEU A 159 22.47 -3.35 -4.33
N VAL A 160 22.81 -3.84 -3.14
CA VAL A 160 22.55 -5.23 -2.72
C VAL A 160 21.05 -5.53 -2.71
N MET A 161 20.22 -4.65 -2.15
CA MET A 161 18.76 -4.84 -2.16
C MET A 161 18.19 -4.91 -3.57
N ALA A 162 18.67 -4.05 -4.48
CA ALA A 162 18.19 -4.01 -5.87
C ALA A 162 18.64 -5.22 -6.69
N GLN A 163 19.88 -5.67 -6.54
CA GLN A 163 20.43 -6.77 -7.33
C GLN A 163 20.07 -8.15 -6.76
N ALA A 164 20.02 -8.28 -5.43
CA ALA A 164 19.70 -9.54 -4.76
C ALA A 164 18.24 -9.68 -4.32
N ASN A 165 17.41 -8.66 -4.60
CA ASN A 165 15.98 -8.64 -4.30
C ASN A 165 15.66 -9.02 -2.84
N CYS A 166 16.47 -8.53 -1.89
CA CYS A 166 16.42 -8.87 -0.47
C CYS A 166 16.00 -7.67 0.40
N THR A 167 15.65 -7.93 1.67
CA THR A 167 15.26 -6.87 2.63
C THR A 167 16.48 -6.11 3.16
N ARG A 168 16.28 -4.87 3.63
CA ARG A 168 17.35 -4.01 4.17
C ARG A 168 18.17 -4.68 5.27
N ALA A 169 17.50 -5.38 6.20
CA ALA A 169 18.18 -6.13 7.25
C ALA A 169 19.07 -7.26 6.69
N LYS A 170 18.63 -7.93 5.62
CA LYS A 170 19.38 -9.01 4.98
C LYS A 170 20.57 -8.48 4.16
N ALA A 171 20.40 -7.34 3.49
CA ALA A 171 21.48 -6.63 2.81
C ALA A 171 22.55 -6.13 3.79
N VAL A 172 22.13 -5.55 4.92
CA VAL A 172 23.04 -5.09 5.99
C VAL A 172 23.80 -6.26 6.62
N ALA A 173 23.12 -7.38 6.88
CA ALA A 173 23.77 -8.58 7.41
C ALA A 173 24.78 -9.17 6.42
N ALA A 174 24.44 -9.25 5.13
CA ALA A 174 25.35 -9.74 4.09
C ALA A 174 26.58 -8.83 3.96
N LEU A 175 26.41 -7.51 3.93
CA LEU A 175 27.54 -6.57 3.89
C LEU A 175 28.43 -6.70 5.13
N LYS A 176 27.87 -6.89 6.33
CA LYS A 176 28.66 -7.12 7.55
C LYS A 176 29.45 -8.44 7.50
N ASN A 177 28.83 -9.52 7.01
CA ASN A 177 29.48 -10.83 6.89
C ASN A 177 30.57 -10.85 5.80
N SER A 178 30.37 -10.11 4.72
CA SER A 178 31.32 -9.99 3.62
C SER A 178 32.34 -8.87 3.82
N SER A 179 32.51 -8.34 5.04
CA SER A 179 33.47 -7.25 5.35
C SER A 179 33.30 -6.02 4.45
N ASN A 180 32.07 -5.62 4.19
CA ASN A 180 31.64 -4.53 3.30
C ASN A 180 32.01 -4.74 1.82
N ASP A 181 32.36 -5.96 1.39
CA ASP A 181 32.53 -6.29 -0.02
C ASP A 181 31.17 -6.50 -0.69
N LEU A 182 30.78 -5.51 -1.50
CA LEU A 182 29.54 -5.48 -2.25
C LEU A 182 29.36 -6.71 -3.15
N ILE A 183 30.42 -7.14 -3.85
CA ILE A 183 30.34 -8.24 -4.83
C ILE A 183 30.16 -9.56 -4.10
N SER A 184 30.94 -9.76 -3.03
CA SER A 184 30.84 -10.95 -2.19
C SER A 184 29.45 -11.06 -1.54
N ALA A 185 28.90 -9.94 -1.04
CA ALA A 185 27.56 -9.89 -0.46
C ALA A 185 26.46 -10.20 -1.49
N ILE A 186 26.57 -9.68 -2.73
CA ILE A 186 25.62 -10.00 -3.80
C ILE A 186 25.73 -11.47 -4.20
N MET A 187 26.96 -12.00 -4.34
CA MET A 187 27.18 -13.40 -4.67
C MET A 187 26.60 -14.34 -3.61
N GLU A 188 26.72 -14.02 -2.32
CA GLU A 188 26.14 -14.81 -1.23
C GLU A 188 24.60 -14.82 -1.26
N LEU A 189 23.99 -13.71 -1.71
CA LEU A 189 22.53 -13.56 -1.74
C LEU A 189 21.87 -14.00 -3.06
N THR A 190 22.63 -14.10 -4.14
CA THR A 190 22.15 -14.44 -5.49
C THR A 190 22.70 -15.75 -6.07
N GLY A 191 23.70 -16.34 -5.40
CA GLY A 191 24.36 -17.59 -5.77
C GLY A 191 23.55 -18.85 -5.52
#